data_AF-A0A1I8CU64-F1
#
_entry.id   AF-A0A1I8CU64-F1
#
_cell.length_a   1.000
_cell.length_b   1.000
_cell.length_c   1.000
_cell.angle_alpha   90.00
_cell.angle_beta   90.00
_cell.angle_gamma   90.00
#
_symmetry.space_group_name_H-M   'P 1'
#
loop_
_entity.id
_entity.type
_entity.pdbx_description
1 polymer ?
#
loop_
_entity_poly.entity_id
_entity_poly.type
_entity_poly.pdbx_seq_one_letter_code
_entity_poly.pdbx_strand_id
1 'polypeptide(L)'
;MGLQVLIIQLSFVAVLSALLLNKYGNWRIQHKIVTLSTFIGWYLSFIIIFVLPLDVGITFYEKCISEQMNSNQSTLTCDQPNGMVDNDVLYDLWRIVYWTSQLLTWIVLPIMQKYSTAADFTACRKLKSAILNNAIYYTSYLVIFVLCLLYALSKGLTLNWEHLRVLTTTASNSWGLFLLVVLLGYGLIEVPRKMWLISDPKYRLNKLYFSLSNIRAGKNEAEETTKEVYKEARDALELLKNDFDTRENIAEIVSKFKKDLIREIDAVKSNADYSHGGIQIDNLDIIRNITYLVCVDLTIFYLIICI
;
A
#
# COMPACT_ATOMS: atom_id res chain seq x y z
N MET A 1 37.23 -2.78 -11.08
CA MET A 1 36.52 -1.56 -11.56
C MET A 1 35.02 -1.75 -11.67
N GLY A 2 34.52 -2.84 -12.29
CA GLY A 2 33.06 -2.98 -12.50
C GLY A 2 32.22 -3.04 -11.22
N LEU A 3 32.68 -3.76 -10.18
CA LEU A 3 32.02 -3.78 -8.88
C LEU A 3 31.89 -2.39 -8.24
N GLN A 4 32.89 -1.51 -8.41
CA GLN A 4 32.83 -0.14 -7.89
C GLN A 4 31.76 0.68 -8.61
N VAL A 5 31.64 0.51 -9.94
CA VAL A 5 30.58 1.17 -10.73
C VAL A 5 29.20 0.72 -10.25
N LEU A 6 29.01 -0.59 -10.05
CA LEU A 6 27.77 -1.14 -9.51
C LEU A 6 27.44 -0.55 -8.12
N ILE A 7 28.42 -0.53 -7.20
CA ILE A 7 28.22 0.05 -5.86
C ILE A 7 27.85 1.53 -5.92
N ILE A 8 28.48 2.31 -6.81
CA ILE A 8 28.17 3.73 -7.00
C ILE A 8 26.73 3.90 -7.51
N GLN A 9 26.32 3.09 -8.50
CA GLN A 9 24.95 3.11 -9.03
C GLN A 9 23.92 2.75 -7.96
N LEU A 10 24.14 1.66 -7.21
CA LEU A 10 23.26 1.25 -6.12
C LEU A 10 23.17 2.32 -5.02
N SER A 11 24.29 2.91 -4.63
CA SER A 11 24.33 3.99 -3.63
C SER A 11 23.60 5.23 -4.12
N PHE A 12 23.78 5.61 -5.38
CA PHE A 12 23.07 6.73 -6.00
C PHE A 12 21.55 6.51 -5.98
N VAL A 13 21.09 5.31 -6.35
CA VAL A 13 19.66 4.95 -6.31
C VAL A 13 19.12 4.95 -4.89
N ALA A 14 19.89 4.50 -3.91
CA ALA A 14 19.50 4.52 -2.49
C ALA A 14 19.29 5.96 -1.99
N VAL A 15 20.24 6.86 -2.30
CA VAL A 15 20.14 8.28 -1.95
C VAL A 15 18.95 8.94 -2.64
N LEU A 16 18.78 8.69 -3.94
CA LEU A 16 17.64 9.22 -4.71
C LEU A 16 16.31 8.78 -4.10
N SER A 17 16.18 7.48 -3.80
CA SER A 17 14.98 6.91 -3.19
C SER A 17 14.68 7.54 -1.83
N ALA A 18 15.71 7.76 -1.01
CA ALA A 18 15.58 8.39 0.30
C ALA A 18 15.15 9.87 0.19
N LEU A 19 15.72 10.62 -0.75
CA LEU A 19 15.37 12.03 -0.99
C LEU A 19 13.92 12.17 -1.48
N LEU A 20 13.51 11.32 -2.43
CA LEU A 20 12.12 11.30 -2.91
C LEU A 20 11.16 10.94 -1.79
N LEU A 21 11.47 9.91 -1.00
CA LEU A 21 10.62 9.52 0.12
C LEU A 21 10.51 10.62 1.18
N ASN A 22 11.59 11.35 1.47
CA ASN A 22 11.54 12.49 2.37
C ASN A 22 10.64 13.61 1.81
N LYS A 23 10.76 13.91 0.50
CA LYS A 23 9.96 14.93 -0.17
C LYS A 23 8.46 14.61 -0.19
N TYR A 24 8.08 13.36 -0.43
CA TYR A 24 6.67 12.97 -0.61
C TYR A 24 6.03 12.35 0.64
N GLY A 25 6.80 11.69 1.51
CA GLY A 25 6.30 10.95 2.66
C GLY A 25 6.44 11.64 4.01
N ASN A 26 7.27 12.70 4.13
CA ASN A 26 7.54 13.40 5.39
C ASN A 26 7.81 12.43 6.58
N TRP A 27 8.96 11.76 6.53
CA TRP A 27 9.45 10.71 7.45
C TRP A 27 9.42 11.00 8.97
N ARG A 28 9.13 12.24 9.37
CA ARG A 28 9.01 12.64 10.78
C ARG A 28 7.65 12.28 11.37
N ILE A 29 6.61 12.27 10.55
CA ILE A 29 5.22 12.03 10.99
C ILE A 29 4.86 10.55 10.81
N GLN A 30 5.39 9.90 9.77
CA GLN A 30 5.04 8.53 9.44
C GLN A 30 5.66 7.50 10.39
N HIS A 31 4.93 6.40 10.57
CA HIS A 31 5.40 5.24 11.31
C HIS A 31 6.63 4.63 10.62
N LYS A 32 7.68 4.31 11.41
CA LYS A 32 8.99 3.91 10.86
C LYS A 32 8.95 2.65 9.99
N ILE A 33 8.10 1.68 10.33
CA ILE A 33 7.90 0.45 9.53
C ILE A 33 7.33 0.80 8.13
N VAL A 34 6.45 1.81 8.06
CA VAL A 34 5.85 2.24 6.79
C VAL A 34 6.89 2.91 5.91
N THR A 35 7.68 3.81 6.50
CA THR A 35 8.79 4.46 5.80
C THR A 35 9.81 3.43 5.30
N LEU A 36 10.20 2.45 6.11
CA LEU A 36 11.16 1.42 5.72
C LEU A 36 10.64 0.53 4.59
N SER A 37 9.41 0.03 4.69
CA SER A 37 8.83 -0.86 3.68
C SER A 37 8.65 -0.13 2.34
N THR A 38 8.27 1.15 2.39
CA THR A 38 8.13 1.99 1.19
C THR A 38 9.49 2.30 0.57
N PHE A 39 10.49 2.61 1.40
CA PHE A 39 11.86 2.82 0.94
C PHE A 39 12.40 1.60 0.20
N ILE A 40 12.26 0.40 0.78
CA ILE A 40 12.72 -0.85 0.15
C ILE A 40 11.99 -1.06 -1.18
N GLY A 41 10.67 -0.89 -1.23
CA GLY A 41 9.90 -1.06 -2.47
C GLY A 41 10.33 -0.10 -3.59
N TRP A 42 10.54 1.17 -3.26
CA TRP A 42 11.00 2.18 -4.23
C TRP A 42 12.43 1.91 -4.68
N TYR A 43 13.31 1.57 -3.73
CA TYR A 43 14.70 1.24 -4.01
C TYR A 43 14.81 0.07 -4.99
N LEU A 44 14.13 -1.05 -4.70
CA LEU A 44 14.12 -2.23 -5.59
C LEU A 44 13.58 -1.90 -6.99
N SER A 45 12.56 -1.05 -7.08
CA SER A 45 11.98 -0.64 -8.36
C SER A 45 12.95 0.22 -9.19
N PHE A 46 13.64 1.15 -8.57
CA PHE A 46 14.57 2.04 -9.27
C PHE A 46 15.92 1.39 -9.60
N ILE A 47 16.36 0.39 -8.84
CA ILE A 47 17.60 -0.36 -9.13
C ILE A 47 17.52 -1.02 -10.51
N ILE A 48 16.36 -1.56 -10.89
CA ILE A 48 16.17 -2.29 -12.16
C ILE A 48 16.56 -1.43 -13.36
N ILE A 49 16.36 -0.11 -13.30
CA ILE A 49 16.71 0.83 -14.38
C ILE A 49 18.22 0.79 -14.71
N PHE A 50 19.08 0.55 -13.70
CA PHE A 50 20.53 0.54 -13.86
C PHE A 50 21.09 -0.88 -14.00
N VAL A 51 20.53 -1.84 -13.26
CA VAL A 51 21.02 -3.23 -13.26
C VAL A 51 20.62 -3.97 -14.54
N LEU A 52 19.42 -3.74 -15.07
CA LEU A 52 18.96 -4.47 -16.26
C LEU A 52 19.83 -4.19 -17.50
N PRO A 53 20.19 -2.94 -17.85
CA PRO A 53 21.10 -2.69 -18.97
C PRO A 53 22.50 -3.30 -18.76
N LEU A 54 22.99 -3.32 -17.51
CA LEU A 54 24.27 -3.94 -17.18
C LEU A 54 24.24 -5.45 -17.40
N ASP A 55 23.20 -6.12 -16.90
CA ASP A 55 22.96 -7.56 -17.05
C ASP A 55 22.86 -7.98 -18.52
N VAL A 56 22.05 -7.25 -19.29
CA VAL A 56 21.90 -7.46 -20.73
C VAL A 56 23.25 -7.25 -21.44
N GLY A 57 24.01 -6.22 -21.07
CA GLY A 57 25.33 -5.95 -21.64
C GLY A 57 26.34 -7.08 -21.36
N ILE A 58 26.37 -7.61 -20.14
CA ILE A 58 27.22 -8.75 -19.77
C ILE A 58 26.80 -10.01 -20.54
N THR A 59 25.50 -10.29 -20.63
CA THR A 59 24.98 -11.45 -21.37
C THR A 59 25.37 -11.41 -22.85
N PHE A 60 25.28 -10.25 -23.51
CA PHE A 60 25.72 -10.10 -24.90
C PHE A 60 27.23 -10.27 -25.06
N TYR A 61 28.01 -9.79 -24.11
CA TYR A 61 29.46 -9.98 -24.11
C TYR A 61 29.85 -11.46 -23.99
N GLU A 62 29.26 -12.20 -23.05
CA GLU A 62 29.52 -13.63 -22.88
C GLU A 62 29.12 -14.44 -24.11
N LYS A 63 27.97 -14.09 -24.72
CA LYS A 63 27.54 -14.71 -25.98
C LYS A 63 28.55 -14.47 -27.11
N CYS A 64 29.09 -13.26 -27.22
CA CYS A 64 30.12 -12.92 -28.21
C CYS A 64 31.38 -13.78 -28.01
N ILE A 65 31.87 -13.89 -26.77
CA ILE A 65 33.04 -14.71 -26.45
C ILE A 65 32.79 -16.19 -26.77
N SER A 66 31.60 -16.71 -26.46
CA SER A 66 31.23 -18.08 -26.78
C SER A 66 31.21 -18.35 -28.29
N GLU A 67 30.66 -17.43 -29.09
CA GLU A 67 30.60 -17.54 -30.55
C GLU A 67 31.99 -17.44 -31.20
N GLN A 68 32.88 -16.60 -30.64
CA GLN A 68 34.27 -16.48 -31.09
C GLN A 68 35.04 -17.79 -30.90
N MET A 69 34.87 -18.46 -29.74
CA MET A 69 35.50 -19.76 -29.46
C MET A 69 34.98 -20.87 -30.37
N ASN A 70 33.69 -20.85 -30.70
CA ASN A 70 33.08 -21.88 -31.54
C ASN A 70 33.43 -21.76 -33.03
N SER A 71 33.67 -20.53 -33.53
CA SER A 71 33.85 -20.28 -34.97
C SER A 71 35.32 -20.26 -35.42
N ASN A 72 36.30 -20.37 -34.52
CA ASN A 72 37.74 -20.21 -34.79
C ASN A 72 38.08 -18.94 -35.62
N GLN A 73 37.18 -17.95 -35.64
CA GLN A 73 37.37 -16.69 -36.36
C GLN A 73 37.95 -15.67 -35.40
N SER A 74 39.23 -15.37 -35.58
CA SER A 74 39.99 -14.37 -34.82
C SER A 74 39.62 -12.91 -35.14
N THR A 75 38.62 -12.67 -36.00
CA THR A 75 38.19 -11.33 -36.45
C THR A 75 37.04 -10.71 -35.66
N LEU A 76 36.41 -11.45 -34.74
CA LEU A 76 35.36 -10.92 -33.87
C LEU A 76 35.98 -10.21 -32.65
N THR A 77 35.84 -8.89 -32.58
CA THR A 77 36.24 -8.08 -31.42
C THR A 77 35.07 -7.95 -30.46
N CYS A 78 35.15 -8.64 -29.31
CA CYS A 78 34.16 -8.52 -28.24
C CYS A 78 34.59 -7.41 -27.27
N ASP A 79 33.93 -6.26 -27.32
CA ASP A 79 34.20 -5.14 -26.41
C ASP A 79 33.60 -5.41 -25.03
N GLN A 80 34.44 -5.33 -24.00
CA GLN A 80 34.02 -5.55 -22.62
C GLN A 80 33.13 -4.38 -22.15
N PRO A 81 31.93 -4.65 -21.60
CA PRO A 81 31.06 -3.60 -21.10
C PRO A 81 31.67 -2.91 -19.88
N ASN A 82 31.58 -1.59 -19.86
CA ASN A 82 31.91 -0.79 -18.68
C ASN A 82 31.04 -1.22 -17.51
N GLY A 83 31.66 -1.72 -16.45
CA GLY A 83 30.91 -2.22 -15.30
C GLY A 83 30.87 -3.74 -15.15
N MET A 84 31.58 -4.52 -15.98
CA MET A 84 31.57 -6.00 -15.87
C MET A 84 31.79 -6.47 -14.42
N VAL A 85 30.83 -7.23 -13.93
CA VAL A 85 30.83 -7.85 -12.59
C VAL A 85 30.78 -9.35 -12.77
N ASP A 86 31.26 -10.08 -11.77
CA ASP A 86 31.14 -11.54 -11.71
C ASP A 86 29.67 -11.99 -11.73
N ASN A 87 29.41 -13.12 -12.38
CA ASN A 87 28.07 -13.67 -12.56
C ASN A 87 27.42 -14.03 -11.22
N ASP A 88 28.21 -14.49 -10.26
CA ASP A 88 27.72 -14.84 -8.92
C ASP A 88 27.14 -13.64 -8.19
N VAL A 89 27.77 -12.46 -8.31
CA VAL A 89 27.30 -11.23 -7.66
C VAL A 89 25.97 -10.77 -8.25
N LEU A 90 25.84 -10.82 -9.59
CA LEU A 90 24.63 -10.43 -10.27
C LEU A 90 23.48 -11.41 -9.99
N TYR A 91 23.78 -12.70 -9.95
CA TYR A 91 22.85 -13.75 -9.60
C TYR A 91 22.31 -13.59 -8.17
N ASP A 92 23.19 -13.36 -7.20
CA ASP A 92 22.80 -13.12 -5.81
C ASP A 92 22.00 -11.82 -5.66
N LEU A 93 22.38 -10.76 -6.38
CA LEU A 93 21.64 -9.51 -6.40
C LEU A 93 20.21 -9.71 -6.91
N TRP A 94 20.03 -10.40 -8.04
CA TRP A 94 18.69 -10.69 -8.57
C TRP A 94 17.88 -11.59 -7.64
N ARG A 95 18.52 -12.54 -6.96
CA ARG A 95 17.87 -13.39 -5.95
C ARG A 95 17.36 -12.56 -4.78
N ILE A 96 18.16 -11.61 -4.28
CA ILE A 96 17.75 -10.69 -3.20
C ILE A 96 16.58 -9.81 -3.68
N VAL A 97 16.69 -9.21 -4.86
CA VAL A 97 15.64 -8.36 -5.44
C VAL A 97 14.34 -9.15 -5.59
N TYR A 98 14.41 -10.35 -6.16
CA TYR A 98 13.26 -11.21 -6.37
C TYR A 98 12.57 -11.57 -5.05
N TRP A 99 13.27 -12.20 -4.11
CA TRP A 99 12.65 -12.68 -2.88
C TRP A 99 12.17 -11.54 -1.97
N THR A 100 12.90 -10.44 -1.92
CA THR A 100 12.47 -9.25 -1.16
C THR A 100 11.20 -8.66 -1.78
N SER A 101 11.11 -8.61 -3.11
CA SER A 101 9.90 -8.13 -3.80
C SER A 101 8.71 -9.06 -3.53
N GLN A 102 8.90 -10.38 -3.60
CA GLN A 102 7.83 -11.34 -3.29
C GLN A 102 7.33 -11.20 -1.85
N LEU A 103 8.24 -11.07 -0.88
CA LEU A 103 7.90 -10.85 0.53
C LEU A 103 7.13 -9.53 0.71
N LEU A 104 7.59 -8.46 0.08
CA LEU A 104 7.00 -7.14 0.19
C LEU A 104 5.57 -7.12 -0.39
N THR A 105 5.41 -7.69 -1.58
CA THR A 105 4.13 -7.71 -2.31
C THR A 105 3.08 -8.60 -1.68
N TRP A 106 3.44 -9.82 -1.26
CA TRP A 106 2.45 -10.80 -0.79
C TRP A 106 2.26 -10.81 0.73
N ILE A 107 3.17 -10.25 1.51
CA ILE A 107 3.07 -10.32 2.97
C ILE A 107 3.03 -8.91 3.56
N VAL A 108 4.09 -8.13 3.39
CA VAL A 108 4.27 -6.88 4.14
C VAL A 108 3.24 -5.83 3.74
N LEU A 109 3.11 -5.50 2.44
CA LEU A 109 2.21 -4.43 1.99
C LEU A 109 0.73 -4.73 2.25
N PRO A 110 0.20 -5.94 1.97
CA PRO A 110 -1.21 -6.26 2.25
C PRO A 110 -1.54 -6.21 3.74
N ILE A 111 -0.65 -6.72 4.61
CA ILE A 111 -0.84 -6.65 6.07
C ILE A 111 -0.83 -5.19 6.52
N MET A 112 0.09 -4.37 6.01
CA MET A 112 0.15 -2.94 6.34
C MET A 112 -1.12 -2.19 5.92
N GLN A 113 -1.66 -2.48 4.72
CA GLN A 113 -2.90 -1.87 4.26
C GLN A 113 -4.07 -2.23 5.17
N LYS A 114 -4.22 -3.53 5.51
CA LYS A 114 -5.29 -3.99 6.41
C LYS A 114 -5.12 -3.52 7.85
N TYR A 115 -3.88 -3.39 8.33
CA TYR A 115 -3.58 -2.82 9.65
C TYR A 115 -3.98 -1.35 9.72
N SER A 116 -3.70 -0.58 8.67
CA SER A 116 -4.10 0.83 8.60
C SER A 116 -5.61 1.00 8.62
N THR A 117 -6.37 0.07 8.06
CA THR A 117 -7.84 0.11 8.07
C THR A 117 -8.47 -0.61 9.27
N ALA A 118 -7.70 -1.16 10.21
CA ALA A 118 -8.26 -1.88 11.34
C ALA A 118 -8.69 -0.92 12.47
N ALA A 119 -9.94 -1.02 12.91
CA ALA A 119 -10.54 -0.21 13.97
C ALA A 119 -10.46 -0.84 15.37
N ASP A 120 -9.40 -1.62 15.66
CA ASP A 120 -9.19 -2.17 17.01
C ASP A 120 -8.41 -1.20 17.90
N PHE A 121 -8.73 -1.09 19.19
CA PHE A 121 -8.02 -0.15 20.09
C PHE A 121 -6.55 -0.53 20.38
N THR A 122 -6.21 -1.82 20.38
CA THR A 122 -4.86 -2.31 20.69
C THR A 122 -4.07 -2.68 19.42
N ALA A 123 -2.79 -2.28 19.34
CA ALA A 123 -1.91 -2.62 18.20
C ALA A 123 -1.83 -4.12 17.89
N CYS A 124 -1.80 -4.98 18.92
CA CYS A 124 -1.79 -6.44 18.75
C CYS A 124 -3.11 -6.95 18.12
N ARG A 125 -4.25 -6.39 18.54
CA ARG A 125 -5.57 -6.74 17.96
C ARG A 125 -5.69 -6.27 16.52
N LYS A 126 -5.24 -5.04 16.21
CA LYS A 126 -5.14 -4.54 14.83
C LYS A 126 -4.31 -5.46 13.94
N LEU A 127 -3.15 -5.93 14.43
CA LEU A 127 -2.31 -6.85 13.67
C LEU A 127 -2.98 -8.21 13.46
N LYS A 128 -3.62 -8.77 14.49
CA LYS A 128 -4.36 -10.03 14.39
C LYS A 128 -5.53 -9.90 13.38
N SER A 129 -6.28 -8.81 13.44
CA SER A 129 -7.37 -8.49 12.53
C SER A 129 -6.88 -8.32 11.10
N ALA A 130 -5.75 -7.61 10.91
CA ALA A 130 -5.13 -7.45 9.60
C ALA A 130 -4.70 -8.79 8.98
N ILE A 131 -4.07 -9.67 9.77
CA ILE A 131 -3.66 -11.01 9.32
C ILE A 131 -4.88 -11.87 8.98
N LEU A 132 -5.90 -11.89 9.84
CA LEU A 132 -7.11 -12.68 9.62
C LEU A 132 -7.84 -12.26 8.35
N ASN A 133 -8.05 -10.95 8.17
CA ASN A 133 -8.70 -10.42 6.98
C ASN A 133 -7.93 -10.80 5.71
N ASN A 134 -6.60 -10.72 5.73
CA ASN A 134 -5.78 -11.12 4.59
C ASN A 134 -5.79 -12.63 4.35
N ALA A 135 -5.83 -13.43 5.42
CA ALA A 135 -5.92 -14.88 5.34
C ALA A 135 -7.22 -15.34 4.64
N ILE A 136 -8.35 -14.63 4.84
CA ILE A 136 -9.60 -14.94 4.13
C ILE A 136 -9.42 -14.78 2.61
N TYR A 137 -8.81 -13.68 2.16
CA TYR A 137 -8.54 -13.47 0.73
C TYR A 137 -7.55 -14.48 0.15
N TYR A 138 -6.47 -14.81 0.87
CA TYR A 138 -5.54 -15.83 0.39
C TYR A 138 -6.13 -17.22 0.39
N THR A 139 -7.01 -17.53 1.35
CA THR A 139 -7.74 -18.80 1.36
C THR A 139 -8.62 -18.92 0.11
N SER A 140 -9.31 -17.86 -0.31
CA SER A 140 -10.14 -17.91 -1.52
C SER A 140 -9.30 -18.11 -2.79
N TYR A 141 -8.14 -17.46 -2.91
CA TYR A 141 -7.20 -17.72 -4.01
C TYR A 141 -6.66 -19.16 -3.99
N LEU A 142 -6.37 -19.69 -2.80
CA LEU A 142 -5.88 -21.07 -2.64
C LEU A 142 -6.94 -22.09 -3.09
N VAL A 143 -8.21 -21.88 -2.77
CA VAL A 143 -9.31 -22.74 -3.23
C VAL A 143 -9.37 -22.77 -4.76
N ILE A 144 -9.31 -21.59 -5.41
CA ILE A 144 -9.30 -21.49 -6.88
C ILE A 144 -8.07 -22.21 -7.46
N PHE A 145 -6.90 -22.02 -6.86
CA PHE A 145 -5.66 -22.66 -7.29
C PHE A 145 -5.75 -24.19 -7.19
N VAL A 146 -6.32 -24.73 -6.10
CA VAL A 146 -6.54 -26.18 -5.92
C VAL A 146 -7.51 -26.72 -6.97
N LEU A 147 -8.60 -26.01 -7.30
CA LEU A 147 -9.52 -26.42 -8.36
C LEU A 147 -8.82 -26.48 -9.73
N CYS A 148 -8.00 -25.48 -10.06
CA CYS A 148 -7.19 -25.49 -11.27
C CYS A 148 -6.19 -26.66 -11.31
N LEU A 149 -5.61 -27.00 -10.15
CA LEU A 149 -4.65 -28.09 -10.02
C LEU A 149 -5.34 -29.46 -10.18
N LEU A 150 -6.54 -29.65 -9.61
CA LEU A 150 -7.38 -30.83 -9.83
C LEU A 150 -7.77 -30.98 -11.32
N TYR A 151 -8.08 -29.88 -11.99
CA TYR A 151 -8.32 -29.90 -13.44
C TYR A 151 -7.06 -30.30 -14.22
N ALA A 152 -5.89 -29.73 -13.88
CA ALA A 152 -4.63 -30.09 -14.54
C ALA A 152 -4.24 -31.56 -14.32
N LEU A 153 -4.48 -32.10 -13.12
CA LEU A 153 -4.35 -33.53 -12.82
C LEU A 153 -5.23 -34.39 -13.71
N SER A 154 -6.49 -33.99 -13.92
CA SER A 154 -7.43 -34.72 -14.79
C SER A 154 -6.95 -34.81 -16.25
N LYS A 155 -6.10 -33.87 -16.67
CA LYS A 155 -5.45 -33.83 -17.99
C LYS A 155 -4.13 -34.59 -18.05
N GLY A 156 -3.73 -35.27 -16.98
CA GLY A 156 -2.56 -36.15 -16.93
C GLY A 156 -1.27 -35.49 -16.45
N LEU A 157 -1.33 -34.34 -15.75
CA LEU A 157 -0.13 -33.69 -15.22
C LEU A 157 0.42 -34.47 -14.01
N THR A 158 1.72 -34.81 -14.03
CA THR A 158 2.40 -35.41 -12.87
C THR A 158 2.77 -34.33 -11.85
N LEU A 159 2.31 -34.47 -10.60
CA LEU A 159 2.63 -33.52 -9.54
C LEU A 159 3.97 -33.86 -8.89
N ASN A 160 5.00 -33.09 -9.24
CA ASN A 160 6.23 -33.01 -8.47
C ASN A 160 6.31 -31.65 -7.75
N TRP A 161 7.07 -31.60 -6.65
CA TRP A 161 7.34 -30.36 -5.93
C TRP A 161 7.95 -29.27 -6.84
N GLU A 162 8.79 -29.69 -7.79
CA GLU A 162 9.38 -28.79 -8.78
C GLU A 162 8.32 -28.18 -9.71
N HIS A 163 7.39 -28.99 -10.23
CA HIS A 163 6.30 -28.51 -11.07
C HIS A 163 5.39 -27.54 -10.30
N LEU A 164 5.08 -27.84 -9.03
CA LEU A 164 4.30 -26.95 -8.19
C LEU A 164 5.00 -25.60 -7.95
N ARG A 165 6.31 -25.64 -7.67
CA ARG A 165 7.12 -24.42 -7.48
C ARG A 165 7.17 -23.57 -8.75
N VAL A 166 7.36 -24.20 -9.91
CA VAL A 166 7.37 -23.51 -11.20
C VAL A 166 5.99 -22.89 -11.47
N LEU A 167 4.90 -23.65 -11.29
CA LEU A 167 3.54 -23.17 -11.50
C LEU A 167 3.22 -21.93 -10.65
N THR A 168 3.56 -21.96 -9.36
CA THR A 168 3.31 -20.84 -8.43
C THR A 168 4.15 -19.62 -8.81
N THR A 169 5.43 -19.82 -9.15
CA THR A 169 6.31 -18.73 -9.60
C THR A 169 5.79 -18.08 -10.89
N THR A 170 5.40 -18.89 -11.87
CA THR A 170 4.85 -18.41 -13.15
C THR A 170 3.53 -17.69 -12.92
N ALA A 171 2.62 -18.22 -12.11
CA ALA A 171 1.34 -17.58 -11.80
C ALA A 171 1.54 -16.20 -11.15
N SER A 172 2.43 -16.09 -10.17
CA SER A 172 2.75 -14.79 -9.54
C SER A 172 3.33 -13.80 -10.53
N ASN A 173 4.22 -14.24 -11.44
CA ASN A 173 4.80 -13.38 -12.46
C ASN A 173 3.76 -12.95 -13.50
N SER A 174 2.87 -13.85 -13.92
CA SER A 174 1.76 -13.55 -14.82
C SER A 174 0.80 -12.52 -14.23
N TRP A 175 0.52 -12.58 -12.92
CA TRP A 175 -0.27 -11.56 -12.24
C TRP A 175 0.41 -10.17 -12.31
N GLY A 176 1.72 -10.11 -12.04
CA GLY A 176 2.49 -8.88 -12.17
C GLY A 176 2.49 -8.31 -13.59
N LEU A 177 2.66 -9.17 -14.60
CA LEU A 177 2.60 -8.77 -16.01
C LEU A 177 1.21 -8.28 -16.43
N PHE A 178 0.16 -8.95 -15.97
CA PHE A 178 -1.22 -8.51 -16.22
C PHE A 178 -1.46 -7.10 -15.65
N LEU A 179 -1.08 -6.86 -14.39
CA LEU A 179 -1.18 -5.54 -13.78
C LEU A 179 -0.33 -4.50 -14.53
N LEU A 180 0.89 -4.86 -14.94
CA LEU A 180 1.76 -3.97 -15.71
C LEU A 180 1.08 -3.55 -17.01
N VAL A 181 0.54 -4.49 -17.80
CA VAL A 181 -0.13 -4.19 -19.07
C VAL A 181 -1.30 -3.22 -18.86
N VAL A 182 -2.15 -3.46 -17.84
CA VAL A 182 -3.32 -2.63 -17.56
C VAL A 182 -2.91 -1.23 -17.06
N LEU A 183 -2.00 -1.16 -16.08
CA LEU A 183 -1.61 0.10 -15.44
C LEU A 183 -0.72 0.96 -16.33
N LEU A 184 0.23 0.34 -17.04
CA LEU A 184 1.11 1.06 -17.97
C LEU A 184 0.32 1.68 -19.12
N GLY A 185 -0.68 0.97 -19.64
CA GLY A 185 -1.55 1.48 -20.70
C GLY A 185 -2.25 2.79 -20.31
N TYR A 186 -2.83 2.82 -19.11
CA TYR A 186 -3.43 4.05 -18.58
C TYR A 186 -2.38 5.14 -18.32
N GLY A 187 -1.26 4.77 -17.70
CA GLY A 187 -0.18 5.71 -17.36
C GLY A 187 0.41 6.42 -18.58
N LEU A 188 0.62 5.71 -19.69
CA LEU A 188 1.22 6.26 -20.90
C LEU A 188 0.34 7.30 -21.60
N ILE A 189 -0.98 7.20 -21.47
CA ILE A 189 -1.94 8.11 -22.13
C ILE A 189 -2.32 9.26 -21.19
N GLU A 190 -2.72 8.94 -19.95
CA GLU A 190 -3.34 9.92 -19.07
C GLU A 190 -2.30 10.86 -18.46
N VAL A 191 -1.06 10.41 -18.17
CA VAL A 191 -0.03 11.26 -17.57
C VAL A 191 0.38 12.40 -18.53
N PRO A 192 0.74 12.15 -19.81
CA PRO A 192 1.06 13.24 -20.74
C PRO A 192 -0.14 14.16 -21.01
N ARG A 193 -1.34 13.58 -21.20
CA ARG A 193 -2.58 14.36 -21.39
C ARG A 193 -2.84 15.30 -20.22
N LYS A 194 -2.70 14.79 -18.99
CA LYS A 194 -2.89 15.59 -17.77
C LYS A 194 -1.85 16.70 -17.67
N MET A 195 -0.58 16.43 -17.98
CA MET A 195 0.46 17.46 -18.01
C MET A 195 0.17 18.53 -19.06
N TRP A 196 -0.26 18.14 -20.26
CA TRP A 196 -0.64 19.08 -21.32
C TRP A 196 -1.79 19.99 -20.90
N LEU A 197 -2.85 19.42 -20.31
CA LEU A 197 -4.01 20.16 -19.85
C LEU A 197 -3.72 21.07 -18.65
N ILE A 198 -2.83 20.67 -17.74
CA ILE A 198 -2.41 21.51 -16.60
C ILE A 198 -1.61 22.74 -17.06
N SER A 199 -0.95 22.65 -18.22
CA SER A 199 -0.23 23.76 -18.82
C SER A 199 -1.16 24.85 -19.38
N ASP A 200 -2.42 24.55 -19.71
CA ASP A 200 -3.43 25.55 -20.11
C ASP A 200 -4.04 26.24 -18.86
N PRO A 201 -3.80 27.54 -18.65
CA PRO A 201 -4.33 28.27 -17.49
C PRO A 201 -5.85 28.32 -17.45
N LYS A 202 -6.53 28.41 -18.60
CA LYS A 202 -8.01 28.54 -18.66
C LYS A 202 -8.67 27.22 -18.25
N TYR A 203 -8.22 26.13 -18.86
CA TYR A 203 -8.68 24.79 -18.49
C TYR A 203 -8.40 24.50 -17.02
N ARG A 204 -7.17 24.78 -16.55
CA ARG A 204 -6.77 24.56 -15.15
C ARG A 204 -7.64 25.34 -14.18
N LEU A 205 -7.93 26.61 -14.46
CA LEU A 205 -8.74 27.46 -13.60
C LEU A 205 -10.19 26.95 -13.50
N ASN A 206 -10.83 26.65 -14.63
CA ASN A 206 -12.20 26.14 -14.64
C ASN A 206 -12.33 24.80 -13.91
N LYS A 207 -11.36 23.89 -14.14
CA LYS A 207 -11.30 22.60 -13.43
C LYS A 207 -11.10 22.80 -11.92
N LEU A 208 -10.28 23.76 -11.52
CA LEU A 208 -10.03 24.05 -10.10
C LEU A 208 -11.26 24.64 -9.42
N TYR A 209 -12.00 25.55 -10.06
CA TYR A 209 -13.25 26.08 -9.52
C TYR A 209 -14.29 24.98 -9.30
N PHE A 210 -14.46 24.08 -10.27
CA PHE A 210 -15.34 22.93 -10.14
C PHE A 210 -14.88 21.95 -9.05
N SER A 211 -13.57 21.68 -8.97
CA SER A 211 -13.04 20.83 -7.90
C SER A 211 -13.20 21.47 -6.53
N LEU A 212 -13.06 22.79 -6.43
CA LEU A 212 -13.20 23.54 -5.18
C LEU A 212 -14.64 23.48 -4.66
N SER A 213 -15.65 23.60 -5.53
CA SER A 213 -17.04 23.46 -5.10
C SER A 213 -17.33 22.07 -4.57
N ASN A 214 -16.83 21.01 -5.23
CA ASN A 214 -17.03 19.63 -4.79
C ASN A 214 -16.29 19.34 -3.48
N ILE A 215 -15.03 19.78 -3.35
CA ILE A 215 -14.26 19.62 -2.11
C ILE A 215 -14.93 20.38 -0.97
N ARG A 216 -15.47 21.58 -1.22
CA ARG A 216 -16.20 22.35 -0.20
C ARG A 216 -17.48 21.65 0.22
N ALA A 217 -18.25 21.09 -0.71
CA ALA A 217 -19.45 20.33 -0.40
C ALA A 217 -19.12 19.08 0.45
N GLY A 218 -18.12 18.29 0.02
CA GLY A 218 -17.68 17.11 0.78
C GLY A 218 -17.08 17.46 2.14
N LYS A 219 -16.39 18.59 2.27
CA LYS A 219 -15.92 19.09 3.58
C LYS A 219 -17.10 19.39 4.50
N ASN A 220 -18.12 20.10 4.02
CA ASN A 220 -19.28 20.44 4.84
C ASN A 220 -20.02 19.16 5.31
N GLU A 221 -20.24 18.21 4.40
CA GLU A 221 -20.87 16.92 4.70
C GLU A 221 -20.05 16.12 5.75
N ALA A 222 -18.73 16.07 5.61
CA ALA A 222 -17.85 15.43 6.58
C ALA A 222 -17.86 16.14 7.95
N GLU A 223 -17.89 17.48 7.97
CA GLU A 223 -18.00 18.27 9.21
C GLU A 223 -19.34 18.00 9.91
N GLU A 224 -20.46 17.95 9.18
CA GLU A 224 -21.78 17.61 9.72
C GLU A 224 -21.81 16.19 10.30
N THR A 225 -21.35 15.19 9.52
CA THR A 225 -21.28 13.79 9.95
C THR A 225 -20.42 13.64 11.21
N THR A 226 -19.29 14.36 11.28
CA THR A 226 -18.41 14.32 12.46
C THR A 226 -19.12 14.91 13.70
N LYS A 227 -19.94 15.96 13.53
CA LYS A 227 -20.74 16.54 14.63
C LYS A 227 -21.81 15.56 15.12
N GLU A 228 -22.47 14.83 14.22
CA GLU A 228 -23.48 13.82 14.56
C GLU A 228 -22.88 12.65 15.35
N VAL A 229 -21.79 12.06 14.84
CA VAL A 229 -21.11 10.94 15.52
C VAL A 229 -20.55 11.36 16.88
N TYR A 230 -20.07 12.60 17.02
CA TYR A 230 -19.62 13.11 18.32
C TYR A 230 -20.77 13.19 19.35
N LYS A 231 -21.97 13.64 18.92
CA LYS A 231 -23.15 13.70 19.81
C LYS A 231 -23.54 12.30 20.27
N GLU A 232 -23.62 11.35 19.34
CA GLU A 232 -23.94 9.95 19.64
C GLU A 232 -22.92 9.32 20.61
N ALA A 233 -21.62 9.54 20.37
CA ALA A 233 -20.56 9.05 21.26
C ALA A 233 -20.64 9.66 22.67
N ARG A 234 -21.03 10.94 22.79
CA ARG A 234 -21.18 11.62 24.08
C ARG A 234 -22.42 11.16 24.83
N ASP A 235 -23.54 10.96 24.14
CA ASP A 235 -24.77 10.43 24.72
C ASP A 235 -24.55 8.99 25.21
N ALA A 236 -23.83 8.16 24.43
CA ALA A 236 -23.43 6.81 24.85
C ALA A 236 -22.54 6.84 26.11
N LEU A 237 -21.63 7.80 26.22
CA LEU A 237 -20.78 7.99 27.41
C LEU A 237 -21.59 8.38 28.66
N GLU A 238 -22.63 9.21 28.50
CA GLU A 238 -23.55 9.59 29.58
C GLU A 238 -24.41 8.40 30.04
N LEU A 239 -24.87 7.56 29.11
CA LEU A 239 -25.69 6.37 29.39
C LEU A 239 -24.90 5.24 30.06
N LEU A 240 -23.62 5.05 29.71
CA LEU A 240 -22.76 3.95 30.19
C LEU A 240 -21.94 4.30 31.44
N LYS A 241 -22.44 5.24 32.27
CA LYS A 241 -21.73 5.75 33.46
C LYS A 241 -21.21 4.67 34.43
N ASN A 242 -21.86 3.50 34.45
CA ASN A 242 -21.60 2.40 35.39
C ASN A 242 -20.74 1.25 34.82
N ASP A 243 -20.40 1.24 33.53
CA ASP A 243 -19.61 0.18 32.87
C ASP A 243 -18.19 0.66 32.58
N PHE A 244 -17.22 0.25 33.40
CA PHE A 244 -15.85 0.79 33.36
C PHE A 244 -15.09 0.45 32.07
N ASP A 245 -15.19 -0.78 31.57
CA ASP A 245 -14.39 -1.28 30.44
C ASP A 245 -14.87 -0.66 29.11
N THR A 246 -16.19 -0.55 28.95
CA THR A 246 -16.81 0.05 27.74
C THR A 246 -16.63 1.56 27.71
N ARG A 247 -16.64 2.20 28.89
CA ARG A 247 -16.44 3.65 29.04
C ARG A 247 -15.02 4.07 28.67
N GLU A 248 -14.00 3.27 28.98
CA GLU A 248 -12.61 3.58 28.58
C GLU A 248 -12.48 3.61 27.05
N ASN A 249 -13.06 2.64 26.36
CA ASN A 249 -13.05 2.59 24.88
C ASN A 249 -13.80 3.79 24.26
N ILE A 250 -14.97 4.16 24.79
CA ILE A 250 -15.74 5.33 24.30
C ILE A 250 -15.01 6.63 24.64
N ALA A 251 -14.39 6.74 25.80
CA ALA A 251 -13.57 7.90 26.17
C ALA A 251 -12.36 8.05 25.23
N GLU A 252 -11.73 6.94 24.85
CA GLU A 252 -10.67 6.93 23.83
C GLU A 252 -11.20 7.46 22.49
N ILE A 253 -12.38 7.01 22.03
CA ILE A 253 -13.03 7.50 20.81
C ILE A 253 -13.28 9.02 20.88
N VAL A 254 -13.89 9.50 21.97
CA VAL A 254 -14.18 10.94 22.17
C VAL A 254 -12.88 11.78 22.19
N SER A 255 -11.77 11.23 22.70
CA SER A 255 -10.49 11.91 22.73
C SER A 255 -9.86 12.16 21.35
N LYS A 256 -10.27 11.40 20.32
CA LYS A 256 -9.75 11.52 18.94
C LYS A 256 -10.32 12.73 18.20
N PHE A 257 -11.41 13.34 18.67
CA PHE A 257 -12.03 14.50 18.03
C PHE A 257 -11.23 15.79 18.25
N LYS A 258 -11.21 16.68 17.24
CA LYS A 258 -10.51 17.98 17.33
C LYS A 258 -11.13 18.86 18.41
N LYS A 259 -10.28 19.51 19.21
CA LYS A 259 -10.71 20.39 20.33
C LYS A 259 -11.57 21.57 19.88
N ASP A 260 -11.35 22.08 18.67
CA ASP A 260 -12.14 23.19 18.13
C ASP A 260 -13.58 22.78 17.82
N LEU A 261 -13.79 21.53 17.35
CA LEU A 261 -15.11 20.97 17.10
C LEU A 261 -15.90 20.82 18.41
N ILE A 262 -15.23 20.34 19.47
CA ILE A 262 -15.81 20.20 20.80
C ILE A 262 -16.31 21.54 21.32
N ARG A 263 -15.49 22.60 21.17
CA ARG A 263 -15.84 23.97 21.58
C ARG A 263 -17.04 24.52 20.81
N GLU A 264 -17.10 24.28 19.50
CA GLU A 264 -18.21 24.74 18.66
C GLU A 264 -19.54 24.07 19.08
N ILE A 265 -19.52 22.76 19.31
CA ILE A 265 -20.70 22.01 19.76
C ILE A 265 -21.12 22.44 21.17
N ASP A 266 -20.18 22.60 22.09
CA ASP A 266 -20.46 23.06 23.46
C ASP A 266 -21.02 24.49 23.48
N ALA A 267 -20.54 25.37 22.60
CA ALA A 267 -21.07 26.74 22.44
C ALA A 267 -22.50 26.77 21.85
N VAL A 268 -22.83 25.81 20.98
CA VAL A 268 -24.22 25.63 20.49
C VAL A 268 -25.11 25.07 21.60
N LYS A 269 -24.61 24.14 22.43
CA LYS A 269 -25.34 23.56 23.56
C LYS A 269 -25.65 24.59 24.66
N SER A 270 -24.77 25.58 24.89
CA SER A 270 -25.06 26.66 25.85
C SER A 270 -26.11 27.67 25.36
N ASN A 271 -26.41 27.69 24.05
CA ASN A 271 -27.34 28.63 23.43
C ASN A 271 -28.70 28.01 23.06
N ALA A 272 -28.84 26.69 23.10
CA ALA A 272 -30.03 25.97 22.70
C ALA A 272 -30.55 25.09 23.84
N ASP A 273 -31.65 25.50 24.45
CA ASP A 273 -32.43 24.68 25.38
C ASP A 273 -33.28 23.71 24.52
N TYR A 274 -32.76 22.50 24.25
CA TYR A 274 -33.53 21.45 23.59
C TYR A 274 -33.34 20.10 24.29
N SER A 275 -34.50 19.57 24.66
CA SER A 275 -34.86 18.21 25.02
C SER A 275 -33.96 17.11 24.45
N HIS A 276 -33.53 16.24 25.36
CA HIS A 276 -32.88 14.95 25.07
C HIS A 276 -33.59 14.18 23.96
N GLY A 277 -33.01 14.18 22.75
CA GLY A 277 -33.13 13.08 21.81
C GLY A 277 -32.22 11.94 22.25
N GLY A 278 -32.40 11.45 23.48
CA GLY A 278 -31.60 10.36 24.02
C GLY A 278 -31.84 9.10 23.20
N ILE A 279 -30.76 8.42 22.85
CA ILE A 279 -30.77 7.06 22.31
C ILE A 279 -31.70 6.20 23.19
N GLN A 280 -32.73 5.59 22.60
CA GLN A 280 -33.69 4.74 23.33
C GLN A 280 -32.95 3.60 24.04
N ILE A 281 -33.37 3.30 25.28
CA ILE A 281 -32.73 2.34 26.22
C ILE A 281 -32.58 0.93 25.61
N ASP A 282 -33.38 0.58 24.60
CA ASP A 282 -33.30 -0.69 23.86
C ASP A 282 -32.01 -0.82 23.00
N ASN A 283 -31.25 0.26 22.79
CA ASN A 283 -29.97 0.26 22.05
C ASN A 283 -28.74 0.03 22.94
N LEU A 284 -28.88 -0.11 24.26
CA LEU A 284 -27.74 -0.29 25.19
C LEU A 284 -26.94 -1.58 24.93
N ASP A 285 -27.61 -2.67 24.55
CA ASP A 285 -26.95 -3.93 24.18
C ASP A 285 -26.21 -3.83 22.84
N ILE A 286 -26.67 -2.96 21.94
CA ILE A 286 -26.01 -2.68 20.64
C ILE A 286 -24.76 -1.83 20.87
N ILE A 287 -24.82 -0.83 21.75
CA ILE A 287 -23.67 0.05 22.06
C ILE A 287 -22.58 -0.71 22.85
N ARG A 288 -22.97 -1.64 23.73
CA ARG A 288 -22.03 -2.54 24.43
C ARG A 288 -21.33 -3.52 23.49
N ASN A 289 -21.84 -3.72 22.28
CA ASN A 289 -21.22 -4.61 21.33
C ASN A 289 -19.91 -4.00 20.81
N ILE A 290 -18.79 -4.68 21.09
CA ILE A 290 -17.47 -4.32 20.57
C ILE A 290 -17.47 -4.16 19.05
N THR A 291 -18.27 -4.95 18.32
CA THR A 291 -18.38 -4.84 16.86
C THR A 291 -18.98 -3.50 16.41
N TYR A 292 -19.94 -2.96 17.16
CA TYR A 292 -20.53 -1.65 16.88
C TYR A 292 -19.53 -0.52 17.19
N LEU A 293 -18.83 -0.60 18.33
CA LEU A 293 -17.77 0.36 18.68
C LEU A 293 -16.62 0.38 17.67
N VAL A 294 -16.23 -0.79 17.16
CA VAL A 294 -15.25 -0.92 16.07
C VAL A 294 -15.78 -0.29 14.78
N CYS A 295 -17.07 -0.45 14.46
CA CYS A 295 -17.68 0.18 13.28
C CYS A 295 -17.69 1.73 13.38
N VAL A 296 -18.01 2.26 14.57
CA VAL A 296 -17.99 3.70 14.84
C VAL A 296 -16.56 4.25 14.77
N ASP A 297 -15.58 3.58 15.38
CA ASP A 297 -14.17 4.01 15.32
C ASP A 297 -13.61 3.93 13.89
N LEU A 298 -14.03 2.94 13.09
CA LEU A 298 -13.72 2.84 11.66
C LEU A 298 -14.26 4.05 10.90
N THR A 299 -15.52 4.41 11.14
CA THR A 299 -16.21 5.54 10.51
C THR A 299 -15.51 6.86 10.84
N ILE A 300 -15.15 7.05 12.12
CA ILE A 300 -14.39 8.22 12.59
C ILE A 300 -13.00 8.26 11.96
N PHE A 301 -12.30 7.12 11.85
CA PHE A 301 -11.00 7.05 11.19
C PHE A 301 -11.07 7.47 9.71
N TYR A 302 -12.10 7.02 8.97
CA TYR A 302 -12.32 7.44 7.59
C TYR A 302 -12.64 8.94 7.48
N LEU A 303 -13.46 9.49 8.39
CA LEU A 303 -13.77 10.92 8.44
C LEU A 303 -12.54 11.78 8.75
N ILE A 304 -11.68 11.35 9.67
CA ILE A 304 -10.44 12.08 10.03
C ILE A 304 -9.41 12.08 8.89
N ILE A 305 -9.34 11.03 8.07
CA ILE A 305 -8.43 10.98 6.91
C ILE A 305 -8.94 11.84 5.76
N CYS A 306 -10.25 11.98 5.61
CA CYS A 306 -10.87 12.76 4.53
C CYS A 306 -10.87 14.28 4.78
N ILE A 307 -10.61 14.74 6.01
CA ILE A 307 -10.56 16.17 6.41
C ILE A 307 -9.12 16.67 6.52
#